data_AF-A0A1Q8QMR2-F1
#
_entry.id   AF-A0A1Q8QMR2-F1
#
_cell.length_a   1.000
_cell.length_b   1.000
_cell.length_c   1.000
_cell.angle_alpha   90.00
_cell.angle_beta   90.00
_cell.angle_gamma   90.00
#
_symmetry.space_group_name_H-M   'P 1'
#
loop_
_entity.id
_entity.type
_entity.pdbx_description
1 polymer ?
#
loop_
_entity_poly.entity_id
_entity_poly.type
_entity_poly.pdbx_seq_one_letter_code
_entity_poly.pdbx_strand_id
1 'polypeptide(L)'
;MRRRFAGPGRTVLAVVLAFVLVAAAREVRAADGPDSLAGIKLGQTVEEQAGKLMSAEADRAFHRPYLGVMPVAELKGYRSGYVDYGLCAAKGRVVRIKMNYADDSLQFFDRILEALKKRYGEPKEWRGNAFGTLRTWKWSLKSKDVGPVSLILMHYVGDDGAFTDGNSIRIAATDLVRAEEVCHSGPADGKKGQPVPADAGGIDALGLDWFLPR
;
A
#
# COMPACT_ATOMS: atom_id res chain seq x y z
N MET A 1 -41.54 -46.24 -32.70
CA MET A 1 -40.81 -45.56 -31.61
C MET A 1 -39.37 -46.06 -31.56
N ARG A 2 -38.38 -45.29 -32.06
CA ARG A 2 -36.95 -45.67 -32.01
C ARG A 2 -36.35 -45.23 -30.67
N ARG A 3 -36.08 -46.17 -29.75
CA ARG A 3 -35.23 -45.92 -28.57
C ARG A 3 -33.76 -45.95 -29.03
N ARG A 4 -33.07 -44.80 -28.93
CA ARG A 4 -31.61 -44.74 -29.12
C ARG A 4 -30.95 -45.27 -27.85
N PHE A 5 -30.37 -46.46 -27.91
CA PHE A 5 -29.44 -46.94 -26.90
C PHE A 5 -28.15 -46.12 -27.00
N ALA A 6 -27.86 -45.31 -25.98
CA ALA A 6 -26.54 -44.74 -25.79
C ALA A 6 -25.61 -45.86 -25.31
N GLY A 7 -24.65 -46.27 -26.14
CA GLY A 7 -23.68 -47.31 -25.78
C GLY A 7 -22.75 -46.86 -24.63
N PRO A 8 -22.24 -47.81 -23.82
CA PRO A 8 -21.47 -47.53 -22.60
C PRO A 8 -20.21 -46.67 -22.86
N GLY A 9 -19.66 -46.70 -24.07
CA GLY A 9 -18.51 -45.87 -24.46
C GLY A 9 -18.78 -44.36 -24.47
N ARG A 10 -20.02 -43.90 -24.73
CA ARG A 10 -20.35 -42.46 -24.70
C ARG A 10 -20.44 -41.94 -23.27
N THR A 11 -20.91 -42.78 -22.35
CA THR A 11 -20.99 -42.48 -20.92
C THR A 11 -19.60 -42.44 -20.29
N VAL A 12 -18.73 -43.40 -20.64
CA VAL A 12 -17.33 -43.42 -20.16
C VAL A 12 -16.55 -42.21 -20.67
N LEU A 13 -16.70 -41.84 -21.95
CA LEU A 13 -16.01 -40.68 -22.51
C LEU A 13 -16.48 -39.36 -21.87
N ALA A 14 -17.78 -39.23 -21.59
CA ALA A 14 -18.33 -38.06 -20.90
C ALA A 14 -17.84 -37.95 -19.45
N VAL A 15 -17.72 -39.08 -18.75
CA VAL A 15 -17.20 -39.12 -17.37
C VAL A 15 -15.72 -38.78 -17.33
N VAL A 16 -14.91 -39.30 -18.26
CA VAL A 16 -13.47 -38.97 -18.36
C VAL A 16 -13.26 -37.50 -18.70
N LEU A 17 -14.04 -36.94 -19.64
CA LEU A 17 -13.95 -35.53 -20.00
C LEU A 17 -14.38 -34.60 -18.85
N ALA A 18 -15.42 -34.98 -18.09
CA ALA A 18 -15.83 -34.25 -16.89
C ALA A 18 -14.77 -34.32 -15.78
N PHE A 19 -14.09 -35.46 -15.60
CA PHE A 19 -13.00 -35.60 -14.63
C PHE A 19 -11.78 -34.75 -15.00
N VAL A 20 -11.45 -34.64 -16.29
CA VAL A 20 -10.37 -33.77 -16.79
C VAL A 20 -10.69 -32.29 -16.60
N LEU A 21 -11.95 -31.87 -16.82
CA LEU A 21 -12.38 -30.49 -16.63
C LEU A 21 -12.38 -30.07 -15.14
N VAL A 22 -12.72 -30.98 -14.22
CA VAL A 22 -12.68 -30.70 -12.77
C VAL A 22 -11.24 -30.70 -12.23
N ALA A 23 -10.35 -31.56 -12.78
CA ALA A 23 -8.94 -31.58 -12.38
C ALA A 23 -8.13 -30.37 -12.89
N ALA A 24 -8.56 -29.71 -13.97
CA ALA A 24 -7.92 -28.52 -14.51
C ALA A 24 -8.28 -27.23 -13.76
N ALA A 25 -9.32 -27.23 -12.93
CA ALA A 25 -9.72 -26.09 -12.11
C ALA A 25 -8.89 -26.02 -10.81
N ARG A 26 -7.56 -25.95 -10.94
CA ARG A 26 -6.73 -25.44 -9.83
C ARG A 26 -6.88 -23.93 -9.83
N GLU A 27 -7.79 -23.42 -9.01
CA GLU A 27 -7.77 -22.00 -8.64
C GLU A 27 -6.38 -21.70 -8.09
N VAL A 28 -5.56 -20.97 -8.87
CA VAL A 28 -4.40 -20.27 -8.33
C VAL A 28 -4.97 -19.19 -7.42
N ARG A 29 -5.26 -19.56 -6.17
CA ARG A 29 -5.63 -18.61 -5.15
C ARG A 29 -4.42 -17.73 -4.91
N ALA A 30 -4.52 -16.48 -5.35
CA ALA A 30 -3.60 -15.43 -4.93
C ALA A 30 -3.50 -15.47 -3.40
N ALA A 31 -2.28 -15.41 -2.87
CA ALA A 31 -2.07 -15.41 -1.44
C ALA A 31 -2.80 -14.21 -0.80
N ASP A 32 -3.24 -14.37 0.44
CA ASP A 32 -3.83 -13.26 1.20
C ASP A 32 -2.86 -12.08 1.24
N GLY A 33 -3.39 -10.87 1.18
CA GLY A 33 -2.61 -9.64 1.25
C GLY A 33 -1.76 -9.58 2.53
N PRO A 34 -0.54 -9.02 2.46
CA PRO A 34 0.34 -8.97 3.62
C PRO A 34 -0.26 -8.08 4.70
N ASP A 35 -0.15 -8.53 5.93
CA ASP A 35 -0.45 -7.76 7.15
C ASP A 35 0.83 -7.26 7.82
N SER A 36 2.00 -7.68 7.34
CA SER A 36 3.28 -7.44 8.00
C SER A 36 4.41 -7.25 6.99
N LEU A 37 5.41 -6.49 7.42
CA LEU A 37 6.62 -6.18 6.65
C LEU A 37 7.77 -5.96 7.64
N ALA A 38 8.94 -6.54 7.36
CA ALA A 38 10.13 -6.39 8.21
C ALA A 38 9.88 -6.80 9.68
N GLY A 39 8.98 -7.75 9.92
CA GLY A 39 8.59 -8.20 11.25
C GLY A 39 7.62 -7.25 11.99
N ILE A 40 7.24 -6.12 11.39
CA ILE A 40 6.25 -5.18 11.94
C ILE A 40 4.89 -5.50 11.33
N LYS A 41 3.82 -5.46 12.14
CA LYS A 41 2.46 -5.82 11.77
C LYS A 41 1.55 -4.58 11.74
N LEU A 42 0.74 -4.49 10.70
CA LEU A 42 -0.35 -3.53 10.56
C LEU A 42 -1.44 -3.83 11.61
N GLY A 43 -2.06 -2.78 12.13
CA GLY A 43 -3.18 -2.87 13.08
C GLY A 43 -2.78 -3.13 14.54
N GLN A 44 -1.56 -3.62 14.80
CA GLN A 44 -0.94 -3.65 16.13
C GLN A 44 -0.47 -2.26 16.55
N THR A 45 -0.35 -2.04 17.86
CA THR A 45 0.08 -0.73 18.35
C THR A 45 1.61 -0.56 18.27
N VAL A 46 2.08 0.68 18.33
CA VAL A 46 3.51 0.98 18.39
C VAL A 46 4.13 0.51 19.70
N GLU A 47 3.36 0.51 20.80
CA GLU A 47 3.80 0.04 22.12
C GLU A 47 4.02 -1.48 22.13
N GLU A 48 3.09 -2.25 21.54
CA GLU A 48 3.23 -3.71 21.35
C GLU A 48 4.46 -4.09 20.52
N GLN A 49 5.01 -3.13 19.76
CA GLN A 49 6.09 -3.34 18.81
C GLN A 49 7.35 -2.52 19.14
N ALA A 50 7.46 -1.98 20.35
CA ALA A 50 8.53 -1.06 20.76
C ALA A 50 9.94 -1.60 20.53
N GLY A 51 10.18 -2.91 20.62
CA GLY A 51 11.50 -3.51 20.33
C GLY A 51 11.95 -3.43 18.86
N LYS A 52 11.06 -3.01 17.96
CA LYS A 52 11.31 -2.85 16.51
C LYS A 52 11.28 -1.38 16.07
N LEU A 53 10.86 -0.48 16.95
CA LEU A 53 10.62 0.92 16.65
C LEU A 53 11.49 1.79 17.55
N MET A 54 11.99 2.91 17.02
CA MET A 54 12.74 3.84 17.84
C MET A 54 11.77 4.65 18.72
N SER A 55 12.05 4.75 20.01
CA SER A 55 11.29 5.64 20.89
C SER A 55 11.61 7.09 20.54
N ALA A 56 10.78 7.70 19.72
CA ALA A 56 10.79 9.13 19.48
C ALA A 56 9.42 9.70 19.85
N GLU A 57 9.41 10.96 20.27
CA GLU A 57 8.18 11.76 20.26
C GLU A 57 7.57 11.72 18.85
N ALA A 58 6.25 11.69 18.78
CA ALA A 58 5.50 11.55 17.53
C ALA A 58 5.83 12.67 16.53
N ASP A 59 6.65 12.40 15.51
CA ASP A 59 6.76 13.31 14.38
C ASP A 59 5.46 13.25 13.56
N ARG A 60 4.81 14.39 13.36
CA ARG A 60 3.61 14.44 12.51
C ARG A 60 4.03 14.46 11.05
N ALA A 61 3.41 13.60 10.24
CA ALA A 61 3.64 13.67 8.80
C ALA A 61 3.09 15.01 8.26
N PHE A 62 3.97 15.84 7.67
CA PHE A 62 3.60 17.18 7.18
C PHE A 62 2.35 17.17 6.28
N HIS A 63 2.29 16.26 5.31
CA HIS A 63 1.15 16.11 4.40
C HIS A 63 0.00 15.24 4.95
N ARG A 64 0.15 14.66 6.15
CA ARG A 64 -0.85 13.81 6.81
C ARG A 64 -0.85 14.09 8.31
N PRO A 65 -1.31 15.27 8.77
CA PRO A 65 -1.23 15.68 10.18
C PRO A 65 -2.03 14.79 11.14
N TYR A 66 -2.89 13.92 10.59
CA TYR A 66 -3.68 12.91 11.28
C TYR A 66 -2.91 11.60 11.55
N LEU A 67 -1.66 11.48 11.10
CA LEU A 67 -0.79 10.34 11.36
C LEU A 67 0.48 10.77 12.09
N GLY A 68 0.87 9.97 13.07
CA GLY A 68 2.21 10.01 13.63
C GLY A 68 3.16 9.17 12.81
N VAL A 69 4.43 9.52 12.82
CA VAL A 69 5.52 8.80 12.15
C VAL A 69 6.50 8.35 13.21
N MET A 70 6.93 7.09 13.12
CA MET A 70 7.96 6.55 14.02
C MET A 70 9.01 5.79 13.20
N PRO A 71 10.31 6.09 13.37
CA PRO A 71 11.36 5.34 12.70
C PRO A 71 11.39 3.87 13.14
N VAL A 72 11.71 2.98 12.20
CA VAL A 72 11.99 1.57 12.48
C VAL A 72 13.43 1.47 12.96
N ALA A 73 13.68 0.67 14.00
CA ALA A 73 15.02 0.38 14.47
C ALA A 73 15.88 -0.25 13.36
N GLU A 74 17.20 -0.13 13.46
CA GLU A 74 18.10 -0.68 12.45
C GLU A 74 17.83 -2.17 12.21
N LEU A 75 17.67 -2.53 10.93
CA LEU A 75 17.31 -3.88 10.53
C LEU A 75 18.16 -4.30 9.33
N LYS A 76 18.82 -5.47 9.47
CA LYS A 76 19.67 -6.03 8.43
C LYS A 76 18.92 -6.15 7.10
N GLY A 77 19.56 -5.67 6.03
CA GLY A 77 18.99 -5.66 4.67
C GLY A 77 18.18 -4.40 4.34
N TYR A 78 18.00 -3.50 5.31
CA TYR A 78 17.33 -2.22 5.11
C TYR A 78 18.27 -1.07 5.48
N ARG A 79 18.25 -0.02 4.66
CA ARG A 79 18.97 1.24 4.93
C ARG A 79 18.21 2.08 5.95
N SER A 80 16.88 2.04 5.90
CA SER A 80 16.00 2.76 6.82
C SER A 80 14.55 2.28 6.69
N GLY A 81 13.69 2.69 7.61
CA GLY A 81 12.26 2.45 7.53
C GLY A 81 11.51 3.31 8.53
N TYR A 82 10.22 3.45 8.34
CA TYR A 82 9.32 4.11 9.28
C TYR A 82 7.91 3.53 9.19
N VAL A 83 7.15 3.72 10.25
CA VAL A 83 5.72 3.41 10.30
C VAL A 83 4.93 4.70 10.39
N ASP A 84 3.77 4.74 9.74
CA ASP A 84 2.73 5.70 10.10
C ASP A 84 1.75 5.01 11.06
N TYR A 85 1.34 5.70 12.12
CA TYR A 85 0.36 5.21 13.08
C TYR A 85 -0.76 6.24 13.32
N GLY A 86 -1.92 5.75 13.73
CA GLY A 86 -3.10 6.60 13.94
C GLY A 86 -2.97 7.51 15.15
N LEU A 87 -3.49 8.72 15.05
CA LEU A 87 -3.59 9.71 16.12
C LEU A 87 -5.04 10.00 16.53
N CYS A 88 -6.02 9.54 15.76
CA CYS A 88 -7.43 9.89 15.91
C CYS A 88 -8.36 8.66 16.10
N ALA A 89 -8.63 7.89 15.04
CA ALA A 89 -9.62 6.80 15.05
C ALA A 89 -9.03 5.48 15.60
N ALA A 90 -7.81 5.17 15.19
CA ALA A 90 -7.02 3.99 15.50
C ALA A 90 -5.74 4.41 16.23
N LYS A 91 -5.91 5.14 17.35
CA LYS A 91 -4.80 5.70 18.14
C LYS A 91 -3.72 4.66 18.45
N GLY A 92 -2.47 5.01 18.17
CA GLY A 92 -1.29 4.16 18.41
C GLY A 92 -1.14 2.97 17.46
N ARG A 93 -2.15 2.64 16.64
CA ARG A 93 -2.08 1.50 15.71
C ARG A 93 -1.29 1.83 14.47
N VAL A 94 -0.37 0.95 14.09
CA VAL A 94 0.39 1.04 12.84
C VAL A 94 -0.57 0.85 11.65
N VAL A 95 -0.68 1.87 10.80
CA VAL A 95 -1.57 1.85 9.62
C VAL A 95 -0.80 1.73 8.30
N ARG A 96 0.50 2.02 8.33
CA ARG A 96 1.40 1.93 7.17
C ARG A 96 2.81 1.63 7.62
N ILE A 97 3.52 0.86 6.81
CA ILE A 97 4.94 0.54 7.01
C ILE A 97 5.65 0.83 5.69
N LYS A 98 6.73 1.61 5.73
CA LYS A 98 7.64 1.83 4.60
C LYS A 98 9.05 1.41 4.98
N MET A 99 9.67 0.59 4.15
CA MET A 99 11.04 0.16 4.32
C MET A 99 11.85 0.49 3.06
N ASN A 100 13.07 0.97 3.26
CA ASN A 100 14.04 1.25 2.19
C ASN A 100 15.13 0.19 2.26
N TYR A 101 15.34 -0.55 1.17
CA TYR A 101 16.34 -1.62 1.12
C TYR A 101 17.75 -1.06 1.12
N ALA A 102 18.69 -1.83 1.67
CA ALA A 102 20.11 -1.49 1.62
C ALA A 102 20.69 -1.64 0.21
N ASP A 103 20.21 -2.63 -0.55
CA ASP A 103 20.54 -2.84 -1.97
C ASP A 103 19.61 -1.97 -2.84
N ASP A 104 20.17 -0.94 -3.44
CA ASP A 104 19.50 0.02 -4.32
C ASP A 104 19.51 -0.38 -5.79
N SER A 105 20.16 -1.50 -6.14
CA SER A 105 20.32 -1.93 -7.52
C SER A 105 18.98 -2.28 -8.18
N LEU A 106 18.89 -2.01 -9.47
CA LEU A 106 17.74 -2.44 -10.26
C LEU A 106 17.60 -3.97 -10.30
N GLN A 107 18.72 -4.71 -10.27
CA GLN A 107 18.66 -6.17 -10.24
C GLN A 107 18.00 -6.70 -8.96
N PHE A 108 18.24 -6.06 -7.81
CA PHE A 108 17.54 -6.41 -6.58
C PHE A 108 16.05 -6.10 -6.66
N PHE A 109 15.69 -4.92 -7.17
CA PHE A 109 14.30 -4.54 -7.41
C PHE A 109 13.56 -5.57 -8.26
N ASP A 110 14.13 -5.97 -9.39
CA ASP A 110 13.51 -6.94 -10.30
C ASP A 110 13.34 -8.31 -9.63
N ARG A 111 14.29 -8.75 -8.79
CA ARG A 111 14.13 -9.99 -8.00
C ARG A 111 12.97 -9.91 -7.01
N ILE A 112 12.80 -8.77 -6.33
CA ILE A 112 11.68 -8.56 -5.40
C ILE A 112 10.36 -8.49 -6.17
N LEU A 113 10.33 -7.79 -7.30
CA LEU A 113 9.16 -7.69 -8.17
C LEU A 113 8.67 -9.07 -8.61
N GLU A 114 9.57 -9.93 -9.11
CA GLU A 114 9.22 -11.27 -9.54
C GLU A 114 8.73 -12.15 -8.37
N ALA A 115 9.34 -12.01 -7.18
CA ALA A 115 8.86 -12.69 -5.99
C ALA A 115 7.45 -12.24 -5.56
N LEU A 116 7.14 -10.94 -5.68
CA LEU A 116 5.83 -10.38 -5.38
C LEU A 116 4.78 -10.83 -6.41
N LYS A 117 5.11 -10.81 -7.72
CA LYS A 117 4.22 -11.32 -8.78
C LYS A 117 3.89 -12.79 -8.57
N LYS A 118 4.89 -13.61 -8.26
CA LYS A 118 4.67 -15.03 -7.95
C LYS A 118 3.74 -15.25 -6.75
N ARG A 119 3.80 -14.35 -5.75
CA ARG A 119 3.01 -14.47 -4.52
C ARG A 119 1.59 -13.90 -4.64
N TYR A 120 1.44 -12.74 -5.28
CA TYR A 120 0.21 -11.94 -5.27
C TYR A 120 -0.42 -11.75 -6.65
N GLY A 121 0.18 -12.30 -7.71
CA GLY A 121 -0.21 -12.06 -9.09
C GLY A 121 0.31 -10.74 -9.64
N GLU A 122 -0.12 -10.38 -10.84
CA GLU A 122 0.30 -9.14 -11.52
C GLU A 122 -0.15 -7.89 -10.74
N PRO A 123 0.68 -6.83 -10.70
CA PRO A 123 0.28 -5.55 -10.11
C PRO A 123 -0.88 -4.92 -10.89
N LYS A 124 -1.72 -4.16 -10.17
CA LYS A 124 -2.88 -3.49 -10.75
C LYS A 124 -2.51 -2.18 -11.45
N GLU A 125 -1.47 -1.51 -10.97
CA GLU A 125 -1.06 -0.22 -11.48
C GLU A 125 0.47 -0.19 -11.64
N TRP A 126 0.91 0.37 -12.77
CA TRP A 126 2.28 0.80 -13.00
C TRP A 126 2.32 2.32 -13.04
N ARG A 127 3.31 2.91 -12.39
CA ARG A 127 3.66 4.33 -12.57
C ARG A 127 5.17 4.46 -12.72
N GLY A 128 5.59 5.09 -13.81
CA GLY A 128 6.98 5.45 -14.04
C GLY A 128 7.09 6.71 -14.86
N ASN A 129 8.32 7.19 -15.06
CA ASN A 129 8.60 8.31 -15.93
C ASN A 129 9.25 7.85 -17.25
N ALA A 130 9.24 8.73 -18.26
CA ALA A 130 9.80 8.44 -19.58
C ALA A 130 11.30 8.13 -19.54
N PHE A 131 12.01 8.66 -18.55
CA PHE A 131 13.45 8.47 -18.35
C PHE A 131 13.80 7.17 -17.63
N GLY A 132 12.80 6.42 -17.14
CA GLY A 132 13.00 5.15 -16.42
C GLY A 132 13.63 5.29 -15.03
N THR A 133 13.81 6.53 -14.53
CA THR A 133 14.39 6.80 -13.21
C THR A 133 13.40 6.56 -12.08
N LEU A 134 12.09 6.54 -12.35
CA LEU A 134 11.06 6.12 -11.39
C LEU A 134 10.33 4.90 -11.91
N ARG A 135 10.29 3.84 -11.10
CA ARG A 135 9.50 2.62 -11.35
C ARG A 135 8.70 2.29 -10.12
N THR A 136 7.37 2.32 -10.23
CA THR A 136 6.45 2.04 -9.14
C THR A 136 5.42 1.00 -9.56
N TRP A 137 5.36 -0.11 -8.84
CA TRP A 137 4.34 -1.15 -9.00
C TRP A 137 3.44 -1.19 -7.78
N LYS A 138 2.13 -1.25 -8.00
CA LYS A 138 1.14 -1.26 -6.93
C LYS A 138 0.17 -2.43 -7.05
N TRP A 139 -0.06 -3.08 -5.92
CA TRP A 139 -1.10 -4.08 -5.73
C TRP A 139 -2.16 -3.54 -4.77
N SER A 140 -3.43 -3.92 -5.03
CA SER A 140 -4.52 -3.76 -4.07
C SER A 140 -5.02 -5.14 -3.68
N LEU A 141 -4.65 -5.55 -2.48
CA LEU A 141 -4.81 -6.89 -1.92
C LEU A 141 -5.80 -6.86 -0.75
N LYS A 142 -6.18 -8.04 -0.26
CA LYS A 142 -7.02 -8.18 0.93
C LYS A 142 -6.30 -9.05 1.95
N SER A 143 -5.90 -8.46 3.06
CA SER A 143 -5.42 -9.16 4.24
C SER A 143 -6.59 -9.74 5.03
N LYS A 144 -6.37 -10.87 5.70
CA LYS A 144 -7.33 -11.48 6.61
C LYS A 144 -7.52 -10.66 7.89
N ASP A 145 -6.46 -10.00 8.36
CA ASP A 145 -6.42 -9.38 9.68
C ASP A 145 -6.85 -7.92 9.66
N VAL A 146 -6.42 -7.18 8.64
CA VAL A 146 -6.64 -5.71 8.54
C VAL A 146 -7.49 -5.30 7.33
N GLY A 147 -8.03 -6.27 6.59
CA GLY A 147 -8.87 -5.99 5.42
C GLY A 147 -8.08 -5.50 4.21
N PRO A 148 -8.56 -4.49 3.46
CA PRO A 148 -7.88 -3.98 2.27
C PRO A 148 -6.48 -3.44 2.55
N VAL A 149 -5.49 -3.93 1.78
CA VAL A 149 -4.09 -3.53 1.88
C VAL A 149 -3.57 -3.09 0.52
N SER A 150 -2.94 -1.92 0.49
CA SER A 150 -2.11 -1.51 -0.65
C SER A 150 -0.67 -1.96 -0.43
N LEU A 151 -0.05 -2.57 -1.44
CA LEU A 151 1.39 -2.82 -1.49
C LEU A 151 1.98 -2.00 -2.63
N ILE A 152 3.09 -1.31 -2.37
CA ILE A 152 3.86 -0.60 -3.39
C ILE A 152 5.32 -1.03 -3.32
N LEU A 153 5.89 -1.41 -4.47
CA LEU A 153 7.32 -1.55 -4.68
C LEU A 153 7.79 -0.40 -5.57
N MET A 154 8.85 0.30 -5.16
CA MET A 154 9.37 1.47 -5.86
C MET A 154 10.89 1.36 -6.03
N HIS A 155 11.37 1.75 -7.21
CA HIS A 155 12.77 2.04 -7.49
C HIS A 155 12.84 3.47 -8.02
N TYR A 156 13.72 4.27 -7.41
CA TYR A 156 13.99 5.62 -7.86
C TYR A 156 15.50 5.85 -7.97
N VAL A 157 15.92 6.61 -8.97
CA VAL A 157 17.29 7.10 -9.12
C VAL A 157 17.23 8.61 -9.28
N GLY A 158 17.64 9.36 -8.25
CA GLY A 158 17.65 10.83 -8.29
C GLY A 158 17.72 11.49 -6.91
N ASP A 159 17.76 12.82 -6.91
CA ASP A 159 17.94 13.65 -5.71
C ASP A 159 16.99 14.87 -5.70
N ASP A 160 15.75 14.69 -6.18
CA ASP A 160 14.75 15.77 -6.21
C ASP A 160 14.04 15.99 -4.86
N GLY A 161 14.33 15.15 -3.86
CA GLY A 161 13.69 15.17 -2.54
C GLY A 161 12.22 14.73 -2.52
N ALA A 162 11.59 14.48 -3.67
CA ALA A 162 10.20 14.05 -3.77
C ALA A 162 10.06 12.54 -3.54
N PHE A 163 11.05 11.75 -3.98
CA PHE A 163 11.10 10.31 -3.78
C PHE A 163 12.35 9.90 -3.00
N THR A 164 12.24 8.82 -2.25
CA THR A 164 13.40 8.21 -1.60
C THR A 164 14.20 7.46 -2.67
N ASP A 165 15.46 7.82 -2.84
CA ASP A 165 16.40 7.16 -3.76
C ASP A 165 16.59 5.66 -3.44
N GLY A 166 16.86 4.88 -4.48
CA GLY A 166 17.00 3.44 -4.45
C GLY A 166 15.68 2.67 -4.34
N ASN A 167 15.73 1.51 -3.68
CA ASN A 167 14.61 0.56 -3.61
C ASN A 167 13.81 0.71 -2.31
N SER A 168 12.48 0.77 -2.42
CA SER A 168 11.60 0.75 -1.25
C SER A 168 10.36 -0.10 -1.45
N ILE A 169 9.86 -0.64 -0.33
CA ILE A 169 8.60 -1.36 -0.27
C ILE A 169 7.71 -0.75 0.81
N ARG A 170 6.41 -0.65 0.52
CA ARG A 170 5.43 -0.05 1.40
C ARG A 170 4.17 -0.89 1.44
N ILE A 171 3.63 -1.12 2.63
CA ILE A 171 2.28 -1.65 2.81
C ILE A 171 1.44 -0.68 3.64
N ALA A 172 0.14 -0.60 3.36
CA ALA A 172 -0.79 0.21 4.15
C ALA A 172 -2.17 -0.44 4.22
N ALA A 173 -2.74 -0.50 5.42
CA ALA A 173 -4.15 -0.83 5.64
C ALA A 173 -4.99 0.37 5.24
N THR A 174 -5.58 0.33 4.03
CA THR A 174 -6.15 1.53 3.40
C THR A 174 -7.34 2.08 4.17
N ASP A 175 -8.12 1.20 4.77
CA ASP A 175 -9.32 1.57 5.53
C ASP A 175 -8.93 2.26 6.84
N LEU A 176 -7.87 1.79 7.52
CA LEU A 176 -7.36 2.45 8.72
C LEU A 176 -6.80 3.83 8.40
N VAL A 177 -6.02 3.97 7.32
CA VAL A 177 -5.51 5.29 6.87
C VAL A 177 -6.67 6.25 6.56
N ARG A 178 -7.72 5.76 5.89
CA ARG A 178 -8.89 6.58 5.55
C ARG A 178 -9.72 6.95 6.77
N ALA A 179 -9.87 6.04 7.74
CA ALA A 179 -10.56 6.32 8.99
C ALA A 179 -9.86 7.45 9.78
N GLU A 180 -8.52 7.49 9.77
CA GLU A 180 -7.76 8.58 10.39
C GLU A 180 -8.02 9.93 9.71
N GLU A 181 -8.01 9.97 8.38
CA GLU A 181 -8.27 11.17 7.60
C GLU A 181 -9.68 11.74 7.89
N VAL A 182 -10.69 10.86 7.90
CA VAL A 182 -12.08 11.23 8.21
C VAL A 182 -12.21 11.73 9.65
N CYS A 183 -11.61 11.03 10.61
CA CYS A 183 -11.65 11.39 12.03
C CYS A 183 -11.01 12.76 12.27
N HIS A 184 -9.89 13.05 11.63
CA HIS A 184 -9.23 14.35 11.74
C HIS A 184 -10.01 15.49 11.07
N SER A 185 -10.70 15.21 9.98
CA SER A 185 -11.46 16.21 9.24
C SER A 185 -12.71 16.68 10.00
N GLY A 186 -13.29 15.83 10.85
CA GLY A 186 -14.48 16.11 11.68
C GLY A 186 -15.71 16.58 10.89
N PRO A 187 -16.86 16.82 11.56
CA PRO A 187 -17.89 17.72 11.04
C PRO A 187 -17.33 19.15 10.97
N ALA A 188 -17.70 19.92 9.96
CA ALA A 188 -17.19 21.27 9.69
C ALA A 188 -17.35 22.27 10.88
N ASP A 189 -18.17 21.94 11.87
CA ASP A 189 -18.53 22.81 12.99
C ASP A 189 -17.42 22.97 14.05
N GLY A 190 -16.36 22.17 13.96
CA GLY A 190 -15.23 22.17 14.91
C GLY A 190 -14.04 23.05 14.51
N LYS A 191 -13.99 23.63 13.30
CA LYS A 191 -12.90 24.52 12.87
C LYS A 191 -13.05 25.97 13.37
N LYS A 192 -13.61 26.17 14.56
CA LYS A 192 -13.63 27.47 15.25
C LYS A 192 -12.25 27.75 15.85
N GLY A 193 -11.29 28.13 15.02
CA GLY A 193 -9.93 28.43 15.49
C GLY A 193 -8.91 28.65 14.39
N GLN A 194 -9.21 28.30 13.13
CA GLN A 194 -8.45 28.86 12.02
C GLN A 194 -8.96 30.28 11.77
N PRO A 195 -8.10 31.32 11.86
CA PRO A 195 -8.48 32.63 11.39
C PRO A 195 -8.82 32.48 9.90
N VAL A 196 -10.12 32.59 9.59
CA VAL A 196 -10.57 32.84 8.23
C VAL A 196 -9.93 34.17 7.84
N PRO A 197 -9.11 34.23 6.77
CA PRO A 197 -8.58 35.50 6.30
C PRO A 197 -9.74 36.49 6.16
N ALA A 198 -9.59 37.68 6.75
CA ALA A 198 -10.68 38.64 6.95
C ALA A 198 -11.18 39.30 5.65
N ASP A 199 -10.71 38.85 4.50
CA ASP A 199 -10.98 39.40 3.18
C ASP A 199 -10.94 38.32 2.10
N ALA A 200 -11.69 37.23 2.26
CA ALA A 200 -11.83 36.24 1.19
C ALA A 200 -12.73 36.77 0.04
N GLY A 201 -12.27 37.80 -0.67
CA GLY A 201 -12.54 37.86 -2.11
C GLY A 201 -12.10 36.52 -2.70
N GLY A 202 -12.95 35.90 -3.52
CA GLY A 202 -12.63 34.60 -4.12
C GLY A 202 -11.28 34.65 -4.85
N ILE A 203 -10.71 33.49 -5.17
CA ILE A 203 -9.43 33.38 -5.91
C ILE A 203 -9.36 34.29 -7.15
N ASP A 204 -10.52 34.59 -7.74
CA ASP A 204 -10.70 35.49 -8.88
C ASP A 204 -10.32 36.96 -8.59
N ALA A 205 -10.43 37.40 -7.33
CA ALA A 205 -10.10 38.76 -6.89
C ALA A 205 -8.58 39.00 -6.74
N LEU A 206 -7.77 37.93 -6.71
CA LEU A 206 -6.32 38.02 -6.52
C LEU A 206 -5.59 38.46 -7.81
N GLY A 207 -6.23 38.35 -8.97
CA GLY A 207 -5.62 38.63 -10.27
C GLY A 207 -4.58 37.57 -10.67
N LEU A 208 -4.33 37.41 -11.98
CA LEU A 208 -3.43 36.37 -12.47
C LEU A 208 -1.99 36.55 -11.97
N ASP A 209 -1.54 37.80 -11.83
CA ASP A 209 -0.20 38.16 -11.38
C ASP A 209 0.12 37.66 -9.96
N TRP A 210 -0.88 37.41 -9.13
CA TRP A 210 -0.69 36.80 -7.80
C TRP A 210 -0.21 35.35 -7.89
N PHE A 211 -0.59 34.63 -8.95
CA PHE A 211 -0.27 33.22 -9.17
C PHE A 211 0.97 33.01 -10.05
N LEU A 212 1.48 34.08 -10.66
CA LEU A 212 2.64 34.02 -11.54
C LEU A 212 3.92 34.40 -10.78
N PRO A 213 5.02 33.62 -10.90
CA PRO A 213 6.32 34.03 -10.37
C PRO A 213 6.77 35.34 -11.05
N ARG A 214 7.31 36.27 -10.26
CA ARG A 214 7.90 37.53 -10.77
C ARG A 214 9.38 37.37 -11.08
#